data_AF-A0A1E2SIZ7-F1
#
_entry.id   AF-A0A1E2SIZ7-F1
#
_cell.length_a   1.000
_cell.length_b   1.000
_cell.length_c   1.000
_cell.angle_alpha   90.00
_cell.angle_beta   90.00
_cell.angle_gamma   90.00
#
_symmetry.space_group_name_H-M   'P 1'
#
loop_
_entity.id
_entity.type
_entity.pdbx_description
1 polymer ?
#
loop_
_entity_poly.entity_id
_entity_poly.type
_entity_poly.pdbx_seq_one_letter_code
_entity_poly.pdbx_strand_id
1 'polypeptide(L)'
;MDWRKLIARMRHHRFAHTAVEVKTAPAIADDDSLILMESEKLTHQETEWARVVDPITQEELLVPAFSTVEATIARSAKRRAGELHTIRFFPDHGHPWPLWDSQAGYTATPDDYGLSDQLDRALRRWYDEWEAAVGPGDGWREMEQYIRWAARGDELAAWLAQEVWDTADVVVEHRTG
;
A
#
# COMPACT_ATOMS: atom_id res chain seq x y z
N MET A 1 -28.57 13.60 -4.98
CA MET A 1 -28.27 13.11 -3.62
C MET A 1 -26.76 13.13 -3.48
N ASP A 2 -26.21 13.96 -2.59
CA ASP A 2 -24.78 14.26 -2.51
C ASP A 2 -24.06 13.25 -1.61
N TRP A 3 -23.37 12.30 -2.24
CA TRP A 3 -22.79 11.11 -1.61
C TRP A 3 -21.48 11.38 -0.87
N ARG A 4 -20.92 12.59 -0.98
CA ARG A 4 -19.69 13.00 -0.28
C ARG A 4 -19.81 12.94 1.25
N LYS A 5 -21.03 12.94 1.79
CA LYS A 5 -21.30 12.89 3.24
C LYS A 5 -21.38 11.48 3.82
N LEU A 6 -21.41 10.41 3.01
CA LEU A 6 -21.66 9.05 3.52
C LEU A 6 -20.38 8.26 3.87
N ILE A 7 -19.21 8.69 3.37
CA ILE A 7 -17.93 7.97 3.56
C ILE A 7 -17.36 8.16 4.99
N ALA A 8 -17.88 9.11 5.77
CA ALA A 8 -17.35 9.44 7.10
C ALA A 8 -17.78 8.49 8.24
N ARG A 9 -18.45 7.35 7.99
CA ARG A 9 -19.11 6.60 9.08
C ARG A 9 -18.87 5.09 9.16
N MET A 10 -17.92 4.50 8.43
CA MET A 10 -17.74 3.04 8.50
C MET A 10 -16.28 2.61 8.68
N ARG A 11 -15.81 2.69 9.94
CA ARG A 11 -14.79 1.78 10.47
C ARG A 11 -15.34 1.16 11.75
N HIS A 12 -15.65 -0.13 11.70
CA HIS A 12 -15.66 -1.03 12.87
C HIS A 12 -15.36 -2.45 12.40
N HIS A 13 -14.29 -2.99 12.99
CA HIS A 13 -13.79 -4.37 13.07
C HIS A 13 -14.57 -5.51 12.43
N ARG A 14 -13.84 -6.44 11.77
CA ARG A 14 -13.49 -7.78 12.29
C ARG A 14 -12.65 -8.55 11.25
N PHE A 15 -11.44 -9.00 11.59
CA PHE A 15 -10.81 -10.15 10.95
C PHE A 15 -10.06 -10.97 12.01
N ALA A 16 -10.34 -12.28 11.99
CA ALA A 16 -9.71 -13.31 12.80
C ALA A 16 -8.98 -14.30 11.87
N HIS A 17 -8.02 -15.02 12.45
CA HIS A 17 -7.37 -16.31 12.08
C HIS A 17 -5.83 -16.20 12.08
N THR A 18 -5.13 -16.82 13.06
CA THR A 18 -4.59 -18.21 13.10
C THR A 18 -3.28 -18.30 12.31
N ALA A 19 -2.15 -18.89 12.73
CA ALA A 19 -1.55 -19.34 14.00
C ALA A 19 -0.06 -19.63 13.67
N VAL A 20 0.88 -19.48 14.61
CA VAL A 20 2.21 -20.16 14.55
C VAL A 20 2.59 -20.62 15.97
N GLU A 21 2.89 -21.91 16.08
CA GLU A 21 3.22 -22.69 17.28
C GLU A 21 4.52 -22.26 17.97
N VAL A 22 4.60 -22.39 19.31
CA VAL A 22 5.73 -23.06 19.98
C VAL A 22 5.31 -23.63 21.36
N LYS A 23 5.74 -24.90 21.60
CA LYS A 23 6.07 -25.58 22.87
C LYS A 23 4.97 -26.04 23.84
N THR A 24 4.87 -27.37 23.96
CA THR A 24 4.16 -28.16 24.98
C THR A 24 4.73 -28.08 26.39
N ALA A 25 3.86 -27.89 27.40
CA ALA A 25 3.79 -28.59 28.71
C ALA A 25 2.45 -28.21 29.44
N PRO A 26 2.02 -28.84 30.55
CA PRO A 26 0.89 -29.77 30.67
C PRO A 26 -0.44 -29.19 31.27
N ALA A 27 -1.40 -30.09 31.47
CA ALA A 27 -2.84 -29.96 31.74
C ALA A 27 -3.35 -29.10 32.93
N ILE A 28 -4.44 -28.38 32.66
CA ILE A 28 -5.70 -28.08 33.41
C ILE A 28 -5.62 -27.55 34.86
N ALA A 29 -6.16 -26.33 35.08
CA ALA A 29 -7.10 -26.02 36.18
C ALA A 29 -7.76 -24.65 35.97
N ASP A 30 -9.09 -24.62 36.14
CA ASP A 30 -9.92 -23.43 36.33
C ASP A 30 -9.47 -22.64 37.58
N ASP A 31 -9.41 -21.31 37.52
CA ASP A 31 -9.95 -20.48 38.62
C ASP A 31 -10.20 -19.04 38.16
N ASP A 32 -11.37 -18.58 38.56
CA ASP A 32 -11.94 -17.28 38.32
C ASP A 32 -11.34 -16.28 39.33
N SER A 33 -11.35 -14.99 38.98
CA SER A 33 -11.12 -13.87 39.90
C SER A 33 -9.75 -13.76 40.59
N LEU A 34 -8.89 -12.90 40.04
CA LEU A 34 -8.11 -11.89 40.78
C LEU A 34 -7.26 -11.09 39.79
N ILE A 35 -7.60 -9.80 39.65
CA ILE A 35 -6.75 -8.62 39.38
C ILE A 35 -7.66 -7.60 38.67
N LEU A 36 -8.48 -6.92 39.48
CA LEU A 36 -8.76 -5.52 39.26
C LEU A 36 -7.52 -4.76 39.75
N MET A 37 -7.12 -3.72 39.01
CA MET A 37 -5.95 -2.86 39.20
C MET A 37 -4.68 -3.33 38.48
N GLU A 38 -4.64 -3.08 37.17
CA GLU A 38 -3.57 -2.30 36.52
C GLU A 38 -4.09 -1.83 35.15
N SER A 39 -5.08 -0.93 35.21
CA SER A 39 -5.41 -0.07 34.08
C SER A 39 -4.28 0.95 33.91
N GLU A 40 -3.18 0.56 33.29
CA GLU A 40 -2.25 1.53 32.68
C GLU A 40 -1.29 0.81 31.72
N LYS A 41 -1.23 1.33 30.49
CA LYS A 41 -0.36 0.93 29.37
C LYS A 41 -0.80 -0.29 28.56
N LEU A 42 -2.04 -0.23 28.08
CA LEU A 42 -2.34 -0.74 26.74
C LEU A 42 -1.47 0.02 25.75
N THR A 43 -0.33 -0.56 25.41
CA THR A 43 0.63 -0.07 24.44
C THR A 43 -0.10 -0.07 23.09
N HIS A 44 -0.56 1.10 22.67
CA HIS A 44 -0.73 1.37 21.25
C HIS A 44 0.65 1.18 20.64
N GLN A 45 0.90 0.03 20.02
CA GLN A 45 1.90 -0.01 18.97
C GLN A 45 1.31 0.73 17.77
N GLU A 46 1.22 2.05 17.89
CA GLU A 46 1.44 2.91 16.74
C GLU A 46 2.75 2.42 16.14
N THR A 47 2.73 2.00 14.89
CA THR A 47 3.98 1.78 14.17
C THR A 47 4.61 3.17 14.07
N GLU A 48 5.39 3.56 15.09
CA GLU A 48 6.12 4.83 15.11
C GLU A 48 7.08 4.77 13.93
N TRP A 49 6.68 5.39 12.83
CA TRP A 49 7.57 5.60 11.71
C TRP A 49 8.72 6.44 12.25
N ALA A 50 9.94 5.92 12.14
CA ALA A 50 11.11 6.67 12.55
C ALA A 50 11.13 7.99 11.76
N ARG A 51 11.52 9.08 12.43
CA ARG A 51 11.56 10.42 11.85
C ARG A 51 12.99 10.86 11.71
N VAL A 52 13.30 11.55 10.62
CA VAL A 52 14.56 12.24 10.45
C VAL A 52 14.32 13.63 9.88
N VAL A 53 15.10 14.62 10.34
CA VAL A 53 15.09 15.96 9.75
C VAL A 53 16.02 15.98 8.56
N ASP A 54 15.54 16.42 7.40
CA ASP A 54 16.38 16.66 6.24
C ASP A 54 17.41 17.76 6.59
N PRO A 55 18.72 17.50 6.46
CA PRO A 55 19.74 18.45 6.90
C PRO A 55 19.76 19.74 6.07
N ILE A 56 19.18 19.73 4.86
CA ILE A 56 19.14 20.88 3.96
C ILE A 56 17.82 21.64 4.08
N THR A 57 16.68 20.94 3.94
CA THR A 57 15.37 21.61 3.95
C THR A 57 14.83 21.87 5.35
N GLN A 58 15.41 21.21 6.38
CA GLN A 58 14.91 21.22 7.75
C GLN A 58 13.49 20.65 7.90
N GLU A 59 13.01 19.92 6.89
CA GLU A 59 11.71 19.25 6.91
C GLU A 59 11.80 17.92 7.67
N GLU A 60 10.74 17.57 8.39
CA GLU A 60 10.60 16.26 9.00
C GLU A 60 10.21 15.23 7.94
N LEU A 61 11.07 14.25 7.73
CA LEU A 61 10.86 13.12 6.84
C LEU A 61 10.48 11.89 7.66
N LEU A 62 9.44 11.21 7.20
CA LEU A 62 9.13 9.88 7.72
C LEU A 62 10.02 8.84 7.04
N VAL A 63 10.60 7.96 7.84
CA VAL A 63 11.39 6.82 7.41
C VAL A 63 10.47 5.60 7.40
N PRO A 64 10.08 5.08 6.22
CA PRO A 64 9.28 3.86 6.15
C PRO A 64 10.01 2.69 6.79
N ALA A 65 9.25 1.73 7.32
CA ALA A 65 9.81 0.54 7.97
C ALA A 65 10.71 -0.32 7.04
N PHE A 66 10.55 -0.19 5.71
CA PHE A 66 11.37 -0.88 4.71
C PHE A 66 12.62 -0.10 4.28
N SER A 67 12.83 1.11 4.81
CA SER A 67 13.91 2.02 4.41
C SER A 67 14.81 2.34 5.60
N THR A 68 15.94 3.01 5.35
CA THR A 68 16.82 3.55 6.38
C THR A 68 16.76 5.08 6.42
N VAL A 69 17.33 5.68 7.46
CA VAL A 69 17.48 7.13 7.56
C VAL A 69 18.30 7.66 6.39
N GLU A 70 19.42 7.01 6.07
CA GLU A 70 20.33 7.39 5.00
C GLU A 70 19.63 7.33 3.64
N ALA A 71 18.92 6.23 3.36
CA ALA A 71 18.16 6.07 2.13
C ALA A 71 17.03 7.12 2.01
N THR A 72 16.37 7.46 3.12
CA THR A 72 15.32 8.49 3.16
C THR A 72 15.87 9.89 2.87
N ILE A 73 17.02 10.24 3.47
CA ILE A 73 17.72 11.50 3.18
C ILE A 73 18.19 11.52 1.70
N ALA A 74 18.74 10.41 1.20
CA ALA A 74 19.20 10.31 -0.17
C ALA A 74 18.04 10.48 -1.17
N ARG A 75 16.89 9.83 -0.92
CA ARG A 75 15.67 10.03 -1.72
C ARG A 75 15.21 11.49 -1.69
N SER A 76 15.24 12.14 -0.53
CA SER A 76 14.90 13.56 -0.42
C SER A 76 15.81 14.45 -1.27
N ALA A 77 17.12 14.15 -1.29
CA ALA A 77 18.07 14.84 -2.16
C ALA A 77 17.76 14.62 -3.65
N LYS A 78 17.48 13.38 -4.07
CA LYS A 78 17.06 13.06 -5.44
C LYS A 78 15.77 13.79 -5.85
N ARG A 79 14.79 13.85 -4.96
CA ARG A 79 13.53 14.59 -5.19
C ARG A 79 13.80 16.06 -5.48
N ARG A 80 14.67 16.71 -4.69
CA ARG A 80 15.06 18.11 -4.91
C ARG A 80 15.81 18.32 -6.22
N ALA A 81 16.64 17.36 -6.61
CA ALA A 81 17.38 17.40 -7.86
C ALA A 81 16.50 17.14 -9.10
N GLY A 82 15.23 16.74 -8.91
CA GLY A 82 14.34 16.36 -10.00
C GLY A 82 14.69 15.01 -10.63
N GLU A 83 15.39 14.15 -9.90
CA GLU A 83 15.87 12.83 -10.37
C GLU A 83 14.86 11.71 -10.12
N LEU A 84 13.77 11.98 -9.39
CA LEU A 84 12.71 11.00 -9.18
C LEU A 84 11.71 11.03 -10.34
N HIS A 85 11.44 9.85 -10.88
CA HIS A 85 10.36 9.61 -11.83
C HIS A 85 8.99 9.74 -11.15
N THR A 86 7.93 9.88 -11.94
CA THR A 86 6.55 9.83 -11.45
C THR A 86 5.79 8.74 -12.17
N ILE A 87 5.41 7.69 -11.44
CA ILE A 87 4.60 6.58 -11.95
C ILE A 87 3.16 6.84 -11.56
N ARG A 88 2.30 7.16 -12.53
CA ARG A 88 0.85 7.16 -12.34
C ARG A 88 0.36 5.72 -12.40
N PHE A 89 -0.38 5.31 -11.39
CA PHE A 89 -0.80 3.93 -11.19
C PHE A 89 -2.31 3.77 -11.36
N PHE A 90 -2.71 3.27 -12.52
CA PHE A 90 -4.10 2.98 -12.89
C PHE A 90 -4.14 2.03 -14.11
N PRO A 91 -5.17 1.18 -14.25
CA PRO A 91 -5.34 0.40 -15.47
C PRO A 91 -5.93 1.26 -16.59
N ASP A 92 -5.58 0.98 -17.84
CA ASP A 92 -6.25 1.53 -19.01
C ASP A 92 -6.24 0.50 -20.15
N HIS A 93 -7.18 0.61 -21.08
CA HIS A 93 -7.28 -0.32 -22.17
C HIS A 93 -6.06 -0.21 -23.11
N GLY A 94 -5.57 -1.36 -23.57
CA GLY A 94 -4.50 -1.43 -24.56
C GLY A 94 -3.09 -1.46 -23.97
N HIS A 95 -2.94 -1.34 -22.65
CA HIS A 95 -1.65 -1.56 -21.97
C HIS A 95 -1.86 -2.42 -20.71
N PRO A 96 -1.35 -3.67 -20.67
CA PRO A 96 -1.63 -4.62 -19.59
C PRO A 96 -0.92 -4.28 -18.27
N TRP A 97 -0.07 -3.25 -18.27
CA TRP A 97 0.65 -2.81 -17.09
C TRP A 97 0.06 -1.50 -16.61
N PRO A 98 -0.38 -1.40 -15.34
CA PRO A 98 -0.97 -0.18 -14.81
C PRO A 98 0.09 0.87 -14.43
N LEU A 99 1.13 1.02 -15.27
CA LEU A 99 2.33 1.81 -15.01
C LEU A 99 2.48 2.88 -16.10
N TRP A 100 2.28 4.14 -15.74
CA TRP A 100 2.34 5.27 -16.67
C TRP A 100 3.37 6.28 -16.21
N ASP A 101 4.45 6.42 -16.98
CA ASP A 101 5.55 7.34 -16.68
C ASP A 101 6.01 8.04 -17.95
N SER A 102 5.79 9.36 -18.02
CA SER A 102 6.17 10.18 -19.16
C SER A 102 7.68 10.25 -19.37
N GLN A 103 8.49 9.99 -18.34
CA GLN A 103 9.94 9.98 -18.42
C GLN A 103 10.49 8.63 -18.91
N ALA A 104 9.69 7.55 -18.85
CA ALA A 104 10.05 6.20 -19.29
C ALA A 104 9.37 5.77 -20.61
N GLY A 105 8.85 6.71 -21.41
CA GLY A 105 8.19 6.39 -22.69
C GLY A 105 6.67 6.23 -22.61
N TYR A 106 6.04 6.75 -21.55
CA TYR A 106 4.60 6.77 -21.25
C TYR A 106 3.98 5.40 -20.91
N THR A 107 4.28 4.35 -21.66
CA THR A 107 3.82 2.97 -21.42
C THR A 107 4.92 2.15 -20.77
N ALA A 108 5.09 2.30 -19.45
CA ALA A 108 6.15 1.59 -18.74
C ALA A 108 5.76 0.13 -18.45
N THR A 109 6.77 -0.71 -18.30
CA THR A 109 6.67 -2.13 -17.97
C THR A 109 7.39 -2.44 -16.66
N PRO A 110 7.15 -3.60 -16.04
CA PRO A 110 7.91 -4.03 -14.86
C PRO A 110 9.43 -4.04 -15.06
N ASP A 111 9.89 -4.39 -16.26
CA ASP A 111 11.32 -4.47 -16.59
C ASP A 111 12.01 -3.11 -16.55
N ASP A 112 11.30 -2.03 -16.90
CA ASP A 112 11.85 -0.66 -16.91
C ASP A 112 12.28 -0.19 -15.52
N TYR A 113 11.70 -0.78 -14.46
CA TYR A 113 12.03 -0.48 -13.06
C TYR A 113 12.76 -1.63 -12.35
N GLY A 114 12.97 -2.76 -13.03
CA GLY A 114 13.53 -3.97 -12.40
C GLY A 114 12.65 -4.51 -11.27
N LEU A 115 11.32 -4.47 -11.44
CA LEU A 115 10.38 -4.99 -10.44
C LEU A 115 10.56 -6.49 -10.23
N SER A 116 10.17 -6.96 -9.06
CA SER A 116 10.18 -8.38 -8.77
C SER A 116 9.15 -9.14 -9.60
N ASP A 117 9.49 -10.37 -10.00
CA ASP A 117 8.57 -11.32 -10.65
C ASP A 117 7.24 -11.50 -9.89
N GLN A 118 7.28 -11.34 -8.56
CA GLN A 118 6.10 -11.51 -7.72
C GLN A 118 5.16 -10.31 -7.85
N LEU A 119 5.70 -9.09 -7.85
CA LEU A 119 4.93 -7.88 -8.08
C LEU A 119 4.41 -7.84 -9.52
N ASP A 120 5.26 -8.14 -10.50
CA ASP A 120 4.88 -8.27 -11.92
C ASP A 120 3.61 -9.11 -12.11
N ARG A 121 3.65 -10.38 -11.67
CA ARG A 121 2.48 -11.28 -11.75
C ARG A 121 1.26 -10.75 -11.02
N ALA A 122 1.45 -10.06 -9.90
CA ALA A 122 0.35 -9.52 -9.11
C ALA A 122 -0.31 -8.31 -9.79
N LEU A 123 0.48 -7.43 -10.41
CA LEU A 123 0.01 -6.33 -11.25
C LEU A 123 -0.77 -6.87 -12.45
N ARG A 124 -0.23 -7.90 -13.12
CA ARG A 124 -0.88 -8.51 -14.27
C ARG A 124 -2.26 -9.05 -13.91
N ARG A 125 -2.34 -9.84 -12.84
CA ARG A 125 -3.61 -10.43 -12.37
C ARG A 125 -4.64 -9.35 -12.03
N TRP A 126 -4.20 -8.29 -11.38
CA TRP A 126 -5.07 -7.18 -11.00
C TRP A 126 -5.60 -6.39 -12.21
N TYR A 127 -4.78 -6.22 -13.26
CA TYR A 127 -5.22 -5.70 -14.55
C TYR A 127 -6.24 -6.63 -15.22
N ASP A 128 -5.94 -7.94 -15.31
CA ASP A 128 -6.84 -8.91 -15.97
C ASP A 128 -8.23 -8.94 -15.28
N GLU A 129 -8.28 -8.78 -13.96
CA GLU A 129 -9.53 -8.64 -13.19
C GLU A 129 -10.32 -7.38 -13.56
N TRP A 130 -9.63 -6.24 -13.75
CA TRP A 130 -10.25 -5.00 -14.21
C TRP A 130 -10.78 -5.12 -15.65
N GLU A 131 -9.96 -5.66 -16.56
CA GLU A 131 -10.30 -5.80 -17.98
C GLU A 131 -11.52 -6.70 -18.17
N ALA A 132 -11.59 -7.81 -17.43
CA ALA A 132 -12.73 -8.72 -17.45
C ALA A 132 -14.02 -8.11 -16.88
N ALA A 133 -13.91 -7.21 -15.90
CA ALA A 133 -15.06 -6.59 -15.25
C ALA A 133 -15.60 -5.39 -16.03
N VAL A 134 -14.72 -4.52 -16.52
CA VAL A 134 -15.10 -3.24 -17.14
C VAL A 134 -15.47 -3.41 -18.61
N GLY A 135 -14.76 -4.27 -19.34
CA GLY A 135 -15.05 -4.59 -20.75
C GLY A 135 -15.25 -3.35 -21.64
N PRO A 136 -15.90 -3.48 -22.82
CA PRO A 136 -16.10 -2.36 -23.75
C PRO A 136 -17.15 -1.30 -23.34
N GLY A 137 -17.69 -1.30 -22.11
CA GLY A 137 -18.63 -0.22 -21.74
C GLY A 137 -19.59 -0.42 -20.57
N ASP A 138 -19.58 -1.54 -19.85
CA ASP A 138 -20.55 -1.76 -18.76
C ASP A 138 -20.03 -1.31 -17.39
N GLY A 139 -18.71 -1.17 -17.22
CA GLY A 139 -18.11 -0.85 -15.93
C GLY A 139 -18.34 -1.93 -14.88
N TRP A 140 -18.02 -1.63 -13.62
CA TRP A 140 -18.22 -2.57 -12.50
C TRP A 140 -19.71 -2.86 -12.27
N ARG A 141 -20.10 -4.12 -12.45
CA ARG A 141 -21.49 -4.58 -12.21
C ARG A 141 -21.82 -4.71 -10.72
N GLU A 142 -20.84 -5.14 -9.92
CA GLU A 142 -21.00 -5.41 -8.50
C GLU A 142 -20.05 -4.54 -7.67
N MET A 143 -20.63 -3.72 -6.77
CA MET A 143 -19.85 -2.79 -5.93
C MET A 143 -18.85 -3.51 -5.02
N GLU A 144 -19.20 -4.69 -4.52
CA GLU A 144 -18.30 -5.49 -3.69
C GLU A 144 -17.07 -5.95 -4.46
N GLN A 145 -17.22 -6.24 -5.76
CA GLN A 145 -16.11 -6.60 -6.63
C GLN A 145 -15.16 -5.40 -6.82
N TYR A 146 -15.73 -4.22 -7.09
CA TYR A 146 -14.97 -2.98 -7.18
C TYR A 146 -14.20 -2.68 -5.89
N ILE A 147 -14.85 -2.79 -4.72
CA ILE A 147 -14.21 -2.53 -3.42
C ILE A 147 -13.02 -3.47 -3.19
N ARG A 148 -13.19 -4.77 -3.49
CA ARG A 148 -12.09 -5.74 -3.36
C ARG A 148 -10.94 -5.42 -4.32
N TRP A 149 -11.26 -5.13 -5.57
CA TRP A 149 -10.28 -4.76 -6.58
C TRP A 149 -9.53 -3.47 -6.21
N ALA A 150 -10.23 -2.43 -5.77
CA ALA A 150 -9.64 -1.16 -5.37
C ALA A 150 -8.80 -1.29 -4.08
N ALA A 151 -9.21 -2.11 -3.12
CA ALA A 151 -8.38 -2.41 -1.95
C ALA A 151 -7.09 -3.12 -2.37
N ARG A 152 -7.17 -4.08 -3.29
CA ARG A 152 -5.99 -4.75 -3.83
C ARG A 152 -5.08 -3.80 -4.59
N GLY A 153 -5.65 -2.82 -5.32
CA GLY A 153 -4.88 -1.78 -6.00
C GLY A 153 -4.07 -0.91 -5.05
N ASP A 154 -4.63 -0.55 -3.88
CA ASP A 154 -3.89 0.20 -2.85
C ASP A 154 -2.70 -0.61 -2.30
N GLU A 155 -2.89 -1.91 -2.03
CA GLU A 155 -1.83 -2.80 -1.56
C GLU A 155 -0.70 -2.91 -2.60
N LEU A 156 -1.06 -3.06 -3.87
CA LEU A 156 -0.09 -3.15 -4.97
C LEU A 156 0.65 -1.84 -5.18
N ALA A 157 -0.03 -0.69 -5.07
CA ALA A 157 0.63 0.61 -5.14
C ALA A 157 1.64 0.83 -4.00
N ALA A 158 1.30 0.39 -2.79
CA ALA A 158 2.22 0.45 -1.65
C ALA A 158 3.45 -0.44 -1.85
N TRP A 159 3.26 -1.65 -2.38
CA TRP A 159 4.35 -2.56 -2.71
C TRP A 159 5.21 -2.00 -3.86
N LEU A 160 4.59 -1.49 -4.93
CA LEU A 160 5.29 -0.81 -6.01
C LEU A 160 6.14 0.34 -5.47
N ALA A 161 5.57 1.20 -4.61
CA ALA A 161 6.29 2.32 -4.01
C ALA A 161 7.50 1.89 -3.17
N GLN A 162 7.46 0.70 -2.58
CA GLN A 162 8.61 0.11 -1.89
C GLN A 162 9.69 -0.34 -2.89
N GLU A 163 9.33 -1.04 -3.95
CA GLU A 163 10.31 -1.53 -4.94
C GLU A 163 10.97 -0.40 -5.75
N VAL A 164 10.25 0.69 -6.02
CA VAL A 164 10.76 1.86 -6.75
C VAL A 164 11.23 3.00 -5.83
N TRP A 165 11.41 2.74 -4.53
CA TRP A 165 11.70 3.76 -3.52
C TRP A 165 12.96 4.59 -3.81
N ASP A 166 13.90 4.10 -4.60
CA ASP A 166 15.12 4.86 -4.90
C ASP A 166 15.03 5.69 -6.19
N THR A 167 13.99 5.47 -7.01
CA THR A 167 13.94 5.96 -8.39
C THR A 167 12.66 6.70 -8.75
N ALA A 168 11.52 6.40 -8.11
CA ALA A 168 10.24 7.00 -8.49
C ALA A 168 9.32 7.31 -7.31
N ASP A 169 8.44 8.30 -7.49
CA ASP A 169 7.23 8.51 -6.68
C ASP A 169 6.04 7.82 -7.39
N VAL A 170 5.19 7.13 -6.62
CA VAL A 170 3.98 6.46 -7.13
C VAL A 170 2.74 7.31 -6.82
N VAL A 171 1.98 7.65 -7.86
CA VAL A 171 0.73 8.40 -7.77
C VAL A 171 -0.45 7.46 -8.03
N VAL A 172 -1.27 7.24 -7.01
CA VAL A 172 -2.40 6.31 -7.07
C VAL A 172 -3.60 6.96 -7.74
N GLU A 173 -4.00 6.46 -8.91
CA GLU A 173 -5.13 7.00 -9.71
C GLU A 173 -6.16 5.93 -10.10
N HIS A 174 -6.00 4.69 -9.65
CA HIS A 174 -6.88 3.56 -10.03
C HIS A 174 -8.34 3.70 -9.57
N ARG A 175 -8.62 4.60 -8.62
CA ARG A 175 -9.98 4.86 -8.08
C ARG A 175 -10.74 5.94 -8.83
N THR A 176 -10.08 6.65 -9.74
CA THR A 176 -10.64 7.80 -10.47
C THR A 176 -10.99 7.49 -11.93
N GLY A 177 -10.68 6.28 -12.39
CA GLY A 177 -11.02 5.76 -13.72
C GLY A 177 -12.42 5.17 -13.81
#